data_AF-A0A8S4MNX4-F1
#
_entry.id   AF-A0A8S4MNX4-F1
#
_cell.length_a   1.000
_cell.length_b   1.000
_cell.length_c   1.000
_cell.angle_alpha   90.00
_cell.angle_beta   90.00
_cell.angle_gamma   90.00
#
_symmetry.space_group_name_H-M   'P 1'
#
loop_
_entity.id
_entity.type
_entity.pdbx_description
1 polymer ?
#
loop_
_entity_poly.entity_id
_entity_poly.type
_entity_poly.pdbx_seq_one_letter_code
_entity_poly.pdbx_strand_id
1 'polypeptide(L)'
;MTFVRKKPLSDDVILPSNLTSGSLIVVQPEQPDLPLEGLQEDIIGNLTCVRKHQTKDQSRTRSTCFLQLVKLIRRLSEADLGALSSRFVKVRYQNRVEEENCDIMVDALGSVGTESAQKFLTLKVLKAEGAPAKLAQRMLISYVSMTTPPIEDFLTAIEEICFTKNVGYKEPMRAADPQ
;
A
#
# COMPACT_ATOMS: atom_id res chain seq x y z
N MET A 1 13.36 19.89 52.66
CA MET A 1 12.63 19.53 51.43
C MET A 1 11.49 18.61 51.83
N THR A 2 10.26 19.02 51.52
CA THR A 2 9.02 18.51 52.11
C THR A 2 8.50 17.32 51.31
N PHE A 3 8.35 16.16 51.96
CA PHE A 3 7.72 14.98 51.37
C PHE A 3 6.20 15.13 51.39
N VAL A 4 5.57 15.23 50.22
CA VAL A 4 4.11 15.17 50.10
C VAL A 4 3.69 13.70 50.19
N ARG A 5 3.12 13.32 51.34
CA ARG A 5 2.36 12.08 51.55
C ARG A 5 1.19 12.04 50.57
N LYS A 6 1.21 11.11 49.60
CA LYS A 6 -0.01 10.73 48.86
C LYS A 6 -0.90 9.91 49.80
N LYS A 7 -2.13 10.37 49.96
CA LYS A 7 -3.22 9.73 50.70
C LYS A 7 -3.63 8.44 49.95
N PRO A 8 -3.85 7.30 50.61
CA PRO A 8 -4.42 6.14 49.94
C PRO A 8 -5.87 6.44 49.56
N LEU A 9 -6.20 6.25 48.28
CA LEU A 9 -7.58 6.26 47.81
C LEU A 9 -8.26 5.00 48.33
N SER A 10 -9.37 5.21 49.02
CA SER A 10 -10.23 4.22 49.66
C SER A 10 -10.51 3.04 48.74
N ASP A 11 -10.34 1.83 49.30
CA ASP A 11 -11.01 0.62 48.82
C ASP A 11 -12.52 0.86 48.85
N ASP A 12 -13.14 0.71 47.68
CA ASP A 12 -14.57 0.45 47.41
C ASP A 12 -14.94 1.04 46.03
N VAL A 13 -14.26 0.58 44.98
CA VAL A 13 -14.76 0.73 43.60
C VAL A 13 -15.37 -0.60 43.20
N ILE A 14 -16.69 -0.71 43.37
CA ILE A 14 -17.47 -1.79 42.78
C ILE A 14 -17.47 -1.54 41.26
N LEU A 15 -16.63 -2.26 40.52
CA LEU A 15 -16.69 -2.29 39.07
C LEU A 15 -17.99 -2.99 38.64
N PRO A 16 -18.87 -2.36 37.84
CA PRO A 16 -20.03 -3.06 37.28
C PRO A 16 -19.57 -4.12 36.28
N SER A 17 -20.05 -5.35 36.46
CA SER A 17 -19.71 -6.58 35.71
C SER A 17 -20.16 -6.61 34.24
N ASN A 18 -20.58 -5.47 33.70
CA ASN A 18 -21.32 -5.34 32.46
C ASN A 18 -20.73 -4.26 31.53
N LEU A 19 -19.40 -4.10 31.59
CA LEU A 19 -18.62 -3.46 30.52
C LEU A 19 -18.66 -4.36 29.28
N THR A 20 -19.69 -4.19 28.45
CA THR A 20 -19.64 -4.64 27.07
C THR A 20 -18.50 -3.87 26.40
N SER A 21 -17.53 -4.59 25.81
CA SER A 21 -16.40 -3.98 25.11
C SER A 21 -16.91 -3.26 23.87
N GLY A 22 -17.37 -2.02 24.05
CA GLY A 22 -17.74 -1.12 22.97
C GLY A 22 -16.46 -0.68 22.28
N SER A 23 -16.22 -1.19 21.07
CA SER A 23 -15.13 -0.72 20.23
C SER A 23 -15.40 0.73 19.84
N LEU A 24 -14.55 1.65 20.27
CA LEU A 24 -14.66 3.05 19.93
C LEU A 24 -14.06 3.24 18.54
N ILE A 25 -14.91 3.35 17.52
CA ILE A 25 -14.47 3.66 16.15
C ILE A 25 -14.17 5.16 16.10
N VAL A 26 -12.89 5.52 16.22
CA VAL A 26 -12.44 6.88 15.93
C VAL A 26 -12.40 7.05 14.42
N VAL A 27 -13.45 7.64 13.86
CA VAL A 27 -13.45 8.08 12.46
C VAL A 27 -12.58 9.32 12.38
N GLN A 28 -11.32 9.16 11.95
CA GLN A 28 -10.50 10.32 11.60
C GLN A 28 -11.12 10.99 10.36
N PRO A 29 -11.45 12.30 10.43
CA PRO A 29 -11.93 13.01 9.25
C PRO A 29 -10.85 12.97 8.17
N GLU A 30 -11.27 12.82 6.91
CA GLU A 30 -10.35 12.89 5.78
C GLU A 30 -9.63 14.24 5.82
N GLN A 31 -8.30 14.17 5.78
CA GLN A 31 -7.50 15.38 5.74
C GLN A 31 -7.70 16.04 4.37
N PRO A 32 -7.78 17.38 4.30
CA PRO A 32 -7.95 18.05 3.03
C PRO A 32 -6.76 17.76 2.12
N ASP A 33 -7.08 17.61 0.84
CA ASP A 33 -6.09 17.48 -0.22
C ASP A 33 -5.14 18.67 -0.23
N LEU A 34 -3.89 18.41 -0.54
CA LEU A 34 -2.87 19.42 -0.79
C LEU A 34 -2.35 19.29 -2.22
N PRO A 35 -2.05 20.42 -2.87
CA PRO A 35 -1.47 20.42 -4.20
C PRO A 35 -0.10 19.74 -4.19
N LEU A 36 0.22 19.02 -5.27
CA LEU A 36 1.49 18.32 -5.41
C LEU A 36 2.69 19.25 -5.31
N GLU A 37 2.60 20.48 -5.83
CA GLU A 37 3.68 21.46 -5.80
C GLU A 37 4.12 21.77 -4.36
N GLY A 38 3.17 21.79 -3.42
CA GLY A 38 3.44 22.02 -2.01
C GLY A 38 4.05 20.82 -1.27
N LEU A 39 3.96 19.61 -1.83
CA LEU A 39 4.42 18.36 -1.22
C LEU A 39 5.60 17.71 -1.95
N GLN A 40 5.95 18.19 -3.14
CA GLN A 40 6.90 17.52 -4.01
C GLN A 40 8.29 17.37 -3.39
N GLU A 41 8.80 18.42 -2.74
CA GLU A 41 10.12 18.37 -2.08
C GLU A 41 10.13 17.35 -0.94
N ASP A 42 9.07 17.32 -0.13
CA ASP A 42 8.93 16.36 0.96
C ASP A 42 8.80 14.93 0.46
N ILE A 43 8.05 14.70 -0.62
CA ILE A 43 7.93 13.37 -1.25
C ILE A 43 9.30 12.90 -1.74
N ILE A 44 10.04 13.75 -2.45
CA ILE A 44 11.39 13.42 -2.96
C ILE A 44 12.37 13.20 -1.80
N GLY A 45 12.27 14.01 -0.75
CA GLY A 45 13.09 13.91 0.46
C GLY A 45 12.86 12.57 1.17
N ASN A 46 11.60 12.19 1.40
CA ASN A 46 11.25 10.93 2.03
C ASN A 46 11.62 9.72 1.16
N LEU A 47 11.39 9.79 -0.15
CA LEU A 47 11.82 8.77 -1.10
C LEU A 47 13.35 8.55 -1.06
N THR A 48 14.10 9.64 -1.05
CA THR A 48 15.57 9.60 -0.92
C THR A 48 15.99 9.07 0.45
N CYS A 49 15.28 9.43 1.53
CA CYS A 49 15.55 8.90 2.86
C CYS A 49 15.38 7.38 2.90
N VAL A 50 14.28 6.84 2.38
CA VAL A 50 14.03 5.38 2.35
C VAL A 50 15.16 4.67 1.60
N ARG A 51 15.54 5.19 0.44
CA ARG A 51 16.62 4.63 -0.39
C ARG A 51 17.98 4.64 0.28
N LYS A 52 18.32 5.70 1.04
CA LYS A 52 19.63 5.84 1.70
C LYS A 52 19.78 4.95 2.95
N HIS A 53 18.67 4.55 3.58
CA HIS A 53 18.70 3.81 4.84
C HIS A 53 18.47 2.30 4.62
N GLN A 54 19.50 1.57 4.19
CA GLN A 54 19.35 0.16 3.81
C GLN A 54 19.78 -0.85 4.89
N THR A 55 20.57 -0.42 5.89
CA THR A 55 21.09 -1.35 6.91
C THR A 55 20.05 -1.73 7.96
N LYS A 56 20.26 -2.84 8.67
CA LYS A 56 19.36 -3.31 9.75
C LYS A 56 19.22 -2.26 10.86
N ASP A 57 20.32 -1.62 11.25
CA ASP A 57 20.34 -0.60 12.31
C ASP A 57 19.57 0.67 11.91
N GLN A 58 19.42 0.92 10.60
CA GLN A 58 18.69 2.04 10.04
C GLN A 58 17.21 1.75 9.77
N SER A 59 16.75 0.53 10.07
CA SER A 59 15.37 0.08 9.78
C SER A 59 14.30 1.01 10.34
N ARG A 60 14.47 1.51 11.57
CA ARG A 60 13.51 2.44 12.19
C ARG A 60 13.39 3.74 11.40
N THR A 61 14.51 4.33 11.00
CA THR A 61 14.53 5.56 10.19
C THR A 61 13.91 5.32 8.82
N ARG A 62 14.26 4.21 8.17
CA ARG A 62 13.66 3.82 6.89
C ARG A 62 12.14 3.72 6.99
N SER A 63 11.63 3.02 8.02
CA SER A 63 10.19 2.87 8.24
C SER A 63 9.52 4.21 8.50
N THR A 64 10.13 5.10 9.30
CA THR A 64 9.59 6.45 9.52
C THR A 64 9.48 7.23 8.21
N CYS A 65 10.53 7.24 7.40
CA CYS A 65 10.52 7.93 6.10
C CYS A 65 9.49 7.34 5.13
N PHE A 66 9.32 6.01 5.14
CA PHE A 66 8.29 5.36 4.34
C PHE A 66 6.88 5.73 4.80
N LEU A 67 6.60 5.72 6.11
CA LEU A 67 5.29 6.11 6.64
C LEU A 67 4.98 7.59 6.38
N GLN A 68 5.98 8.46 6.45
CA GLN A 68 5.83 9.86 6.08
C GLN A 68 5.53 10.02 4.58
N LEU A 69 6.22 9.27 3.72
CA LEU A 69 5.93 9.23 2.28
C LEU A 69 4.46 8.83 2.02
N VAL A 70 4.01 7.71 2.61
CA VAL A 70 2.62 7.24 2.47
C VAL A 70 1.62 8.30 2.96
N LYS A 71 1.91 8.95 4.09
CA LYS A 71 1.05 10.03 4.62
C LYS A 71 0.96 11.22 3.68
N LEU A 72 2.05 11.61 3.02
CA LEU A 72 2.05 12.71 2.06
C LEU A 72 1.26 12.35 0.80
N ILE A 73 1.47 11.15 0.26
CA ILE A 73 0.77 10.68 -0.94
C ILE A 73 -0.73 10.58 -0.70
N ARG A 74 -1.16 10.16 0.50
CA ARG A 74 -2.58 10.07 0.86
C ARG A 74 -3.31 11.43 0.86
N ARG A 75 -2.57 12.55 0.88
CA ARG A 75 -3.13 13.91 0.83
C ARG A 75 -3.18 14.49 -0.59
N LEU A 76 -2.81 13.72 -1.60
CA LEU A 76 -2.87 14.18 -2.98
C LEU A 76 -4.27 13.95 -3.55
N SER A 77 -4.72 14.90 -4.36
CA SER A 77 -5.89 14.70 -5.21
C SER A 77 -5.65 13.53 -6.18
N GLU A 78 -6.72 12.95 -6.75
CA GLU A 78 -6.58 11.88 -7.75
C GLU A 78 -5.72 12.32 -8.95
N ALA A 79 -5.87 13.58 -9.40
CA ALA A 79 -5.10 14.13 -10.50
C ALA A 79 -3.59 14.21 -10.17
N ASP A 80 -3.26 14.70 -8.98
CA ASP A 80 -1.88 14.80 -8.49
C ASP A 80 -1.25 13.41 -8.26
N LEU A 81 -2.05 12.46 -7.77
CA LEU A 81 -1.63 11.07 -7.64
C LEU A 81 -1.35 10.43 -9.00
N GLY A 82 -2.15 10.76 -10.02
CA GLY A 82 -1.93 10.36 -11.41
C GLY A 82 -0.64 10.94 -12.01
N ALA A 83 -0.34 12.21 -11.71
CA ALA A 83 0.90 12.86 -12.12
C ALA A 83 2.12 12.24 -11.41
N LEU A 84 2.02 12.02 -10.09
CA LEU A 84 3.08 11.39 -9.28
C LEU A 84 3.35 9.96 -9.75
N SER A 85 2.32 9.15 -9.93
CA SER A 85 2.45 7.76 -10.40
C SER A 85 3.08 7.71 -11.79
N SER A 86 2.68 8.59 -12.72
CA SER A 86 3.29 8.68 -14.05
C SER A 86 4.77 9.07 -14.02
N ARG A 87 5.19 9.86 -13.02
CA ARG A 87 6.58 10.29 -12.86
C ARG A 87 7.48 9.19 -12.29
N PHE A 88 7.00 8.42 -11.33
CA PHE A 88 7.82 7.51 -10.54
C PHE A 88 7.58 6.02 -10.81
N VAL A 89 6.38 5.62 -11.25
CA VAL A 89 6.06 4.22 -11.56
C VAL A 89 6.33 3.98 -13.04
N LYS A 90 7.47 3.33 -13.33
CA LYS A 90 7.94 3.05 -14.69
C LYS A 90 8.21 1.56 -14.85
N VAL A 91 8.04 1.05 -16.07
CA VAL A 91 8.38 -0.34 -16.40
C VAL A 91 9.76 -0.47 -17.07
N ARG A 92 10.37 0.66 -17.43
CA ARG A 92 11.72 0.75 -18.00
C ARG A 92 12.51 1.80 -17.24
N TYR A 93 13.69 1.41 -16.77
CA TYR A 93 14.56 2.25 -15.94
C TYR A 93 15.85 2.55 -16.70
N GLN A 94 16.33 3.79 -16.56
CA GLN A 94 17.60 4.24 -17.12
C GLN A 94 18.77 3.90 -16.19
N ASN A 95 18.51 3.75 -14.88
CA ASN A 95 19.52 3.45 -13.87
C ASN A 95 18.90 2.82 -12.62
N ARG A 96 19.78 2.31 -11.74
CA ARG A 96 19.39 1.67 -10.47
C ARG A 96 18.63 2.61 -9.52
N VAL A 97 18.93 3.90 -9.51
CA VAL A 97 18.24 4.87 -8.65
C VAL A 97 16.77 5.00 -9.05
N GLU A 98 16.50 5.02 -10.35
CA GLU A 98 15.15 5.07 -10.89
C GLU A 98 14.38 3.78 -10.59
N GLU A 99 15.01 2.61 -10.72
CA GLU A 99 14.42 1.33 -10.32
C GLU A 99 14.07 1.34 -8.82
N GLU A 100 15.00 1.70 -7.94
CA GLU A 100 14.77 1.74 -6.48
C GLU A 100 13.67 2.73 -6.11
N ASN A 101 13.62 3.89 -6.76
CA ASN A 101 12.56 4.88 -6.55
C ASN A 101 11.20 4.37 -7.01
N CYS A 102 11.14 3.67 -8.15
CA CYS A 102 9.93 3.05 -8.65
C CYS A 102 9.43 1.96 -7.68
N ASP A 103 10.35 1.11 -7.22
CA ASP A 103 10.06 0.09 -6.21
C ASP A 103 9.44 0.75 -4.97
N ILE A 104 10.09 1.75 -4.37
CA ILE A 104 9.56 2.42 -3.17
C ILE A 104 8.19 3.06 -3.45
N MET A 105 7.99 3.66 -4.62
CA MET A 105 6.73 4.30 -4.97
C MET A 105 5.57 3.29 -5.14
N VAL A 106 5.83 2.13 -5.74
CA VAL A 106 4.81 1.06 -5.85
C VAL A 106 4.37 0.57 -4.47
N ASP A 107 5.31 0.38 -3.55
CA ASP A 107 4.98 -0.01 -2.17
C ASP A 107 4.19 1.10 -1.46
N ALA A 108 4.59 2.36 -1.66
CA ALA A 108 3.93 3.50 -1.03
C ALA A 108 2.49 3.67 -1.54
N LEU A 109 2.28 3.60 -2.86
CA LEU A 109 0.94 3.63 -3.46
C LEU A 109 0.08 2.45 -3.01
N GLY A 110 0.66 1.24 -2.96
CA GLY A 110 -0.01 0.06 -2.44
C GLY A 110 -0.41 0.21 -0.97
N SER A 111 0.42 0.88 -0.17
CA SER A 111 0.16 1.15 1.25
C SER A 111 -0.87 2.27 1.48
N VAL A 112 -0.98 3.23 0.55
CA VAL A 112 -2.06 4.24 0.58
C VAL A 112 -3.41 3.56 0.41
N GLY A 113 -3.49 2.61 -0.51
CA GLY A 113 -4.62 1.70 -0.63
C GLY A 113 -5.94 2.32 -1.07
N THR A 114 -5.94 3.55 -1.56
CA THR A 114 -7.13 4.18 -2.14
C THR A 114 -7.46 3.56 -3.48
N GLU A 115 -8.72 3.67 -3.90
CA GLU A 115 -9.19 3.21 -5.21
C GLU A 115 -8.36 3.80 -6.36
N SER A 116 -8.09 5.11 -6.32
CA SER A 116 -7.23 5.79 -7.31
C SER A 116 -5.81 5.23 -7.35
N ALA A 117 -5.20 4.95 -6.18
CA ALA A 117 -3.85 4.36 -6.13
C ALA A 117 -3.85 2.95 -6.75
N GLN A 118 -4.88 2.15 -6.47
CA GLN A 118 -5.03 0.83 -7.07
C GLN A 118 -5.20 0.95 -8.60
N LYS A 119 -6.06 1.86 -9.07
CA LYS A 119 -6.29 2.10 -10.50
C LYS A 119 -5.00 2.45 -11.23
N PHE A 120 -4.20 3.37 -10.70
CA PHE A 120 -2.92 3.74 -11.31
C PHE A 120 -1.91 2.60 -11.30
N LEU A 121 -1.81 1.83 -10.21
CA LEU A 121 -0.92 0.67 -10.16
C LEU A 121 -1.32 -0.41 -11.18
N THR A 122 -2.61 -0.71 -11.30
CA THR A 122 -3.14 -1.67 -12.28
C THR A 122 -2.78 -1.24 -13.71
N LEU A 123 -3.01 0.03 -14.05
CA LEU A 123 -2.71 0.54 -15.38
C LEU A 123 -1.20 0.60 -15.69
N LYS A 124 -0.38 1.03 -14.72
CA LYS A 124 1.05 1.29 -14.93
C LYS A 124 1.94 0.07 -14.75
N VAL A 125 1.48 -0.94 -14.01
CA VAL A 125 2.26 -2.14 -13.70
C VAL A 125 1.62 -3.37 -14.33
N LEU A 126 0.38 -3.68 -14.00
CA LEU A 126 -0.24 -4.94 -14.41
C LEU A 126 -0.56 -4.98 -15.91
N LYS A 127 -1.15 -3.91 -16.43
CA LYS A 127 -1.49 -3.76 -17.86
C LYS A 127 -0.33 -3.26 -18.73
N ALA A 128 0.81 -2.92 -18.13
CA ALA A 128 1.93 -2.35 -18.87
C ALA A 128 2.77 -3.43 -19.56
N GLU A 129 2.97 -3.25 -20.87
CA GLU A 129 3.79 -4.16 -21.66
C GLU A 129 5.27 -4.12 -21.21
N GLY A 130 5.83 -5.29 -20.95
CA GLY A 130 7.22 -5.43 -20.50
C GLY A 130 7.45 -5.04 -19.04
N ALA A 131 6.40 -4.95 -18.22
CA ALA A 131 6.55 -4.80 -16.77
C ALA A 131 7.42 -5.92 -16.18
N PRO A 132 8.47 -5.60 -15.40
CA PRO A 132 9.29 -6.62 -14.74
C PRO A 132 8.43 -7.44 -13.77
N ALA A 133 8.61 -8.77 -13.76
CA ALA A 133 7.86 -9.66 -12.87
C ALA A 133 7.97 -9.26 -11.38
N LYS A 134 9.14 -8.77 -10.96
CA LYS A 134 9.38 -8.22 -9.62
C LYS A 134 8.44 -7.05 -9.30
N LEU A 135 8.18 -6.16 -10.26
CA LEU A 135 7.32 -5.00 -10.06
C LEU A 135 5.86 -5.42 -9.93
N ALA A 136 5.40 -6.32 -10.80
CA ALA A 136 4.06 -6.90 -10.73
C ALA A 136 3.84 -7.66 -9.41
N GLN A 137 4.83 -8.44 -8.97
CA GLN A 137 4.77 -9.14 -7.70
C GLN A 137 4.62 -8.18 -6.51
N ARG A 138 5.37 -7.07 -6.48
CA ARG A 138 5.27 -6.08 -5.39
C ARG A 138 3.90 -5.40 -5.35
N MET A 139 3.33 -5.10 -6.53
CA MET A 139 1.95 -4.63 -6.63
C MET A 139 0.96 -5.69 -6.11
N LEU A 140 1.09 -6.95 -6.51
CA LEU A 140 0.17 -8.01 -6.06
C LEU A 140 0.25 -8.22 -4.54
N ILE A 141 1.46 -8.16 -3.95
CA ILE A 141 1.66 -8.26 -2.50
C ILE A 141 0.90 -7.16 -1.76
N SER A 142 0.89 -5.93 -2.28
CA SER A 142 0.16 -4.85 -1.61
C SER A 142 -1.35 -5.08 -1.61
N TYR A 143 -1.91 -5.63 -2.69
CA TYR A 143 -3.34 -5.88 -2.84
C TYR A 143 -3.84 -7.02 -1.96
N VAL A 144 -3.11 -8.13 -1.89
CA VAL A 144 -3.50 -9.27 -1.03
C VAL A 144 -3.38 -8.95 0.46
N SER A 145 -2.66 -7.88 0.82
CA SER A 145 -2.48 -7.44 2.19
C SER A 145 -3.54 -6.43 2.65
N MET A 146 -4.48 -6.04 1.76
CA MET A 146 -5.51 -5.06 2.06
C MET A 146 -6.67 -5.69 2.82
N THR A 147 -7.28 -4.90 3.70
CA THR A 147 -8.51 -5.28 4.40
C THR A 147 -9.77 -5.06 3.55
N THR A 148 -9.66 -4.27 2.49
CA THR A 148 -10.71 -4.01 1.50
C THR A 148 -10.48 -4.87 0.25
N PRO A 149 -11.54 -5.31 -0.43
CA PRO A 149 -11.39 -6.01 -1.69
C PRO A 149 -10.66 -5.13 -2.74
N PRO A 150 -9.88 -5.74 -3.64
CA PRO A 150 -9.33 -5.04 -4.80
C PRO A 150 -10.42 -4.40 -5.67
N ILE A 151 -10.06 -3.33 -6.38
CA ILE A 151 -10.96 -2.67 -7.32
C ILE A 151 -11.26 -3.55 -8.54
N GLU A 152 -12.41 -3.31 -9.18
CA GLU A 152 -12.86 -4.08 -10.35
C GLU A 152 -11.85 -4.05 -11.50
N ASP A 153 -11.26 -2.89 -11.80
CA ASP A 153 -10.25 -2.72 -12.85
C ASP A 153 -9.09 -3.71 -12.69
N PHE A 154 -8.70 -4.01 -11.46
CA PHE A 154 -7.64 -4.97 -11.15
C PHE A 154 -8.10 -6.42 -11.38
N LEU A 155 -9.30 -6.77 -10.93
CA LEU A 155 -9.85 -8.12 -11.11
C LEU A 155 -10.01 -8.42 -12.61
N THR A 156 -10.61 -7.51 -13.36
CA THR A 156 -10.72 -7.64 -14.82
C THR A 156 -9.34 -7.76 -15.48
N ALA A 157 -8.35 -6.98 -15.05
CA ALA A 157 -6.98 -7.08 -15.59
C ALA A 157 -6.35 -8.45 -15.33
N ILE A 158 -6.54 -9.02 -14.14
CA ILE A 158 -6.04 -10.37 -13.83
C ILE A 158 -6.76 -11.41 -14.67
N GLU A 159 -8.08 -11.31 -14.78
CA GLU A 159 -8.87 -12.25 -15.58
C GLU A 159 -8.43 -12.23 -17.05
N GLU A 160 -8.25 -11.04 -17.61
CA GLU A 160 -7.70 -10.86 -18.96
C GLU A 160 -6.32 -11.54 -19.08
N ILE A 161 -5.40 -11.30 -18.14
CA ILE A 161 -4.06 -11.88 -18.21
C ILE A 161 -4.08 -13.41 -18.08
N CYS A 162 -4.90 -13.95 -17.18
CA CYS A 162 -4.95 -15.37 -16.88
C CYS A 162 -5.76 -16.19 -17.89
N PHE A 163 -6.82 -15.61 -18.47
CA PHE A 163 -7.83 -16.36 -19.22
C PHE A 163 -8.01 -15.92 -20.70
N THR A 164 -7.38 -14.83 -21.17
CA THR A 164 -7.50 -14.42 -22.59
C THR A 164 -6.74 -15.34 -23.55
N LYS A 165 -5.87 -16.24 -23.04
CA LYS A 165 -5.50 -17.45 -23.81
C LYS A 165 -6.56 -18.50 -23.54
N ASN A 166 -7.46 -18.73 -24.51
CA ASN A 166 -8.43 -19.84 -24.55
C ASN A 166 -7.91 -21.09 -23.83
N VAL A 167 -8.22 -21.25 -22.55
CA VAL A 167 -8.08 -22.52 -21.86
C VAL A 167 -9.28 -23.34 -22.30
N GLY A 168 -9.20 -23.88 -23.52
CA GLY A 168 -10.03 -25.00 -23.91
C GLY A 168 -9.65 -26.16 -23.00
N TYR A 169 -10.31 -26.26 -21.85
CA TYR A 169 -10.18 -27.43 -20.98
C TYR A 169 -10.73 -28.63 -21.75
N LYS A 170 -9.86 -29.39 -22.40
CA LYS A 170 -10.21 -30.72 -22.87
C LYS A 170 -10.28 -31.60 -21.64
N GLU A 171 -11.49 -31.99 -21.27
CA GLU A 171 -11.72 -33.10 -20.36
C GLU A 171 -10.82 -34.27 -20.77
N PRO A 172 -10.04 -34.86 -19.85
CA PRO A 172 -9.33 -36.08 -20.16
C PRO A 172 -10.36 -37.15 -20.54
N MET A 173 -10.33 -37.58 -21.80
CA MET A 173 -11.11 -38.73 -22.26
C MET A 173 -10.86 -39.88 -21.29
N ARG A 174 -11.90 -40.32 -20.59
CA ARG A 174 -11.85 -41.56 -19.82
C ARG A 174 -11.44 -42.65 -20.80
N ALA A 175 -10.33 -43.33 -20.48
CA ALA A 175 -9.94 -44.52 -21.20
C ALA A 175 -11.14 -45.47 -21.20
N ALA A 176 -11.62 -45.84 -22.38
CA ALA A 176 -12.65 -46.85 -22.51
C ALA A 176 -12.11 -48.15 -21.91
N ASP A 177 -12.89 -48.74 -21.00
CA ASP A 177 -12.59 -50.05 -20.43
C ASP A 177 -12.49 -51.07 -21.58
N PRO A 178 -11.39 -51.85 -21.67
CA PRO A 178 -11.32 -52.94 -22.64
C PRO A 178 -12.31 -54.03 -22.25
N GLN A 179 -13.20 -54.38 -23.18
CA GLN A 179 -14.07 -55.56 -23.13
C GLN A 179 -13.27 -56.86 -23.27
#